data_AF-A0A419EV08-F1
#
_entry.id   AF-A0A419EV08-F1
#
_cell.length_a   1.000
_cell.length_b   1.000
_cell.length_c   1.000
_cell.angle_alpha   90.00
_cell.angle_beta   90.00
_cell.angle_gamma   90.00
#
_symmetry.space_group_name_H-M   'P 1'
#
loop_
_entity.id
_entity.type
_entity.pdbx_description
1 polymer ?
#
loop_
_entity_poly.entity_id
_entity_poly.type
_entity_poly.pdbx_seq_one_letter_code
_entity_poly.pdbx_strand_id
1 'polypeptide(L)'
;MKKFIVYIIESEEGYHYTGMTEDIEKRMTEHNNKSLSFWTKRGNNWKLVYKEEFETKIEALKREKWLKSGVGREYIKKLGSRFNSPEAN
;
A
#
# COMPACT_ATOMS: atom_id res chain seq x y z
N MET A 1 -18.40 12.90 -5.23
CA MET A 1 -17.19 12.84 -6.08
C MET A 1 -16.51 11.51 -5.83
N LYS A 2 -16.22 10.72 -6.87
CA LYS A 2 -15.47 9.47 -6.71
C LYS A 2 -13.99 9.81 -6.57
N LYS A 3 -13.35 9.31 -5.53
CA LYS A 3 -11.92 9.46 -5.31
C LYS A 3 -11.24 8.12 -5.51
N PHE A 4 -10.11 8.13 -6.20
CA PHE A 4 -9.27 6.95 -6.39
C PHE A 4 -8.10 7.02 -5.42
N ILE A 5 -7.96 6.00 -4.58
CA ILE A 5 -6.95 5.94 -3.54
C ILE A 5 -5.89 4.94 -3.97
N VAL A 6 -4.68 5.42 -4.22
CA VAL A 6 -3.52 4.55 -4.40
C VAL A 6 -2.91 4.30 -3.02
N TYR A 7 -2.68 3.05 -2.67
CA TYR A 7 -2.21 2.66 -1.35
C TYR A 7 -1.05 1.67 -1.41
N ILE A 8 -0.25 1.70 -0.36
CA ILE A 8 0.78 0.71 -0.10
C ILE A 8 0.55 0.17 1.31
N ILE A 9 0.50 -1.15 1.41
CA ILE A 9 0.46 -1.87 2.67
C ILE A 9 1.73 -2.68 2.84
N GLU A 10 2.16 -2.83 4.08
CA GLU A 10 3.30 -3.63 4.50
C GLU A 10 2.81 -4.69 5.48
N SER A 11 3.21 -5.95 5.27
CA SER A 11 3.04 -7.01 6.26
C SER A 11 4.17 -6.95 7.29
N GLU A 12 3.95 -7.50 8.48
CA GLU A 12 4.99 -7.64 9.50
C GLU A 12 6.23 -8.42 9.01
N GLU A 13 6.05 -9.32 8.06
CA GLU A 13 7.10 -10.12 7.42
C GLU A 13 7.91 -9.34 6.34
N GLY A 14 7.61 -8.06 6.13
CA GLY A 14 8.32 -7.18 5.18
C GLY A 14 7.83 -7.24 3.73
N TYR A 15 6.70 -7.92 3.44
CA TYR A 15 6.09 -7.87 2.11
C TYR A 15 5.36 -6.55 1.88
N HIS A 16 5.56 -5.96 0.71
CA HIS A 16 4.81 -4.79 0.24
C HIS A 16 3.77 -5.17 -0.78
N TYR A 17 2.60 -4.54 -0.69
CA TYR A 17 1.58 -4.60 -1.72
C TYR A 17 1.17 -3.18 -2.11
N THR A 18 1.16 -2.92 -3.42
CA THR A 18 0.73 -1.64 -4.00
C THR A 18 -0.49 -1.87 -4.88
N GLY A 19 -1.54 -1.09 -4.66
CA GLY A 19 -2.73 -1.12 -5.52
C GLY A 19 -3.54 0.16 -5.41
N MET A 20 -4.67 0.19 -6.10
CA MET A 20 -5.66 1.25 -6.00
C MET A 20 -7.02 0.72 -5.54
N THR A 21 -7.81 1.57 -4.89
CA THR A 21 -9.19 1.29 -4.47
C THR A 21 -9.99 2.59 -4.45
N GLU A 22 -11.31 2.50 -4.57
CA GLU A 22 -12.21 3.63 -4.28
C GLU A 22 -12.55 3.71 -2.79
N ASP A 23 -12.32 2.63 -2.04
CA ASP A 23 -12.63 2.50 -0.61
C ASP A 23 -11.48 1.78 0.12
N ILE A 24 -10.69 2.55 0.87
CA ILE A 24 -9.50 2.02 1.55
C ILE A 24 -9.85 1.24 2.82
N GLU A 25 -10.90 1.64 3.54
CA GLU A 25 -11.29 1.02 4.81
C GLU A 25 -11.83 -0.39 4.59
N LYS A 26 -12.72 -0.54 3.59
CA LYS A 26 -13.20 -1.85 3.17
C LYS A 26 -12.05 -2.72 2.71
N ARG A 27 -11.13 -2.16 1.91
CA ARG A 27 -10.00 -2.90 1.36
C ARG A 27 -9.00 -3.36 2.43
N MET A 28 -8.72 -2.53 3.44
CA MET A 28 -7.89 -2.91 4.59
C MET A 28 -8.55 -4.00 5.42
N THR A 29 -9.86 -3.93 5.60
CA THR A 29 -10.65 -4.97 6.29
C THR A 29 -10.57 -6.29 5.51
N GLU A 30 -10.73 -6.27 4.19
CA GLU A 30 -10.60 -7.46 3.34
C GLU A 30 -9.18 -8.05 3.34
N HIS A 31 -8.14 -7.21 3.37
CA HIS A 31 -6.75 -7.66 3.41
C HIS A 31 -6.39 -8.31 4.75
N ASN A 32 -6.89 -7.76 5.86
CA ASN A 32 -6.71 -8.33 7.20
C ASN A 32 -7.64 -9.53 7.47
N ASN A 33 -8.73 -9.64 6.74
CA ASN A 33 -9.59 -10.81 6.74
C ASN A 33 -9.04 -11.87 5.76
N LYS A 34 -8.09 -12.68 6.24
CA LYS A 34 -7.30 -13.71 5.51
C LYS A 34 -8.11 -14.67 4.63
N SER A 35 -9.43 -14.71 4.78
CA SER A 35 -10.35 -15.53 3.97
C SER A 35 -10.64 -14.96 2.58
N LEU A 36 -10.43 -13.65 2.35
CA LEU A 36 -10.91 -12.96 1.15
C LEU A 36 -9.84 -12.57 0.12
N SER A 37 -8.54 -12.61 0.46
CA SER A 37 -7.47 -12.22 -0.46
C SER A 37 -6.39 -13.30 -0.60
N PHE A 38 -6.29 -13.89 -1.80
CA PHE A 38 -5.30 -14.93 -2.12
C PHE A 38 -3.85 -14.46 -1.93
N TRP A 39 -3.57 -13.17 -2.16
CA TRP A 39 -2.25 -12.57 -2.00
C TRP A 39 -1.87 -12.28 -0.55
N THR A 40 -2.84 -12.01 0.34
CA THR A 40 -2.56 -11.72 1.76
C THR A 40 -2.38 -12.96 2.61
N LYS A 41 -2.62 -14.17 2.09
CA LYS A 41 -2.28 -15.42 2.79
C LYS A 41 -0.80 -15.57 3.12
N ARG A 42 0.08 -14.84 2.41
CA ARG A 42 1.54 -14.87 2.61
C ARG A 42 2.05 -13.93 3.70
N GLY A 43 1.25 -12.99 4.17
CA GLY A 43 1.68 -11.97 5.12
C GLY A 43 0.66 -11.79 6.24
N ASN A 44 1.15 -11.66 7.47
CA ASN A 44 0.32 -11.32 8.62
C ASN A 44 0.32 -9.82 8.92
N ASN A 45 -0.77 -9.33 9.52
CA ASN A 45 -0.88 -7.99 10.10
C ASN A 45 -0.58 -6.86 9.09
N TRP A 46 -1.37 -6.76 8.02
CA TRP A 46 -1.16 -5.77 6.96
C TRP A 46 -1.47 -4.37 7.48
N LYS A 47 -0.44 -3.51 7.50
CA LYS A 47 -0.52 -2.12 7.93
C LYS A 47 -0.44 -1.19 6.73
N LEU A 48 -1.26 -0.14 6.76
CA LEU A 48 -1.22 0.91 5.75
C LEU A 48 -0.02 1.82 6.00
N VAL A 49 0.95 1.82 5.10
CA VAL A 49 2.17 2.64 5.22
C VAL A 49 2.12 3.89 4.34
N TYR A 50 1.28 3.89 3.30
CA TYR A 50 1.09 5.03 2.41
C TYR A 50 -0.29 4.99 1.76
N LYS A 51 -0.92 6.16 1.63
CA LYS A 51 -2.11 6.37 0.82
C LYS A 51 -2.06 7.75 0.16
N GLU A 52 -2.57 7.83 -1.06
CA GLU A 52 -2.69 9.07 -1.82
C GLU A 52 -4.01 9.08 -2.60
N GLU A 53 -4.75 10.17 -2.48
CA GLU A 53 -6.07 10.36 -3.10
C GLU A 53 -5.94 11.12 -4.42
N PHE A 54 -6.66 10.67 -5.44
CA PHE A 54 -6.72 11.27 -6.76
C PHE A 54 -8.17 11.48 -7.20
N GLU A 55 -8.40 12.59 -7.89
CA GLU A 55 -9.71 12.91 -8.44
C GLU A 55 -10.02 12.09 -9.70
N THR A 56 -8.98 11.69 -10.44
CA THR A 56 -9.14 10.92 -11.67
C THR A 56 -8.46 9.56 -11.60
N LYS A 57 -9.09 8.56 -12.23
CA LYS A 57 -8.52 7.21 -12.38
C LYS A 57 -7.18 7.22 -13.12
N ILE A 58 -7.02 8.14 -14.08
CA ILE A 58 -5.82 8.25 -14.90
C ILE A 58 -4.62 8.65 -14.04
N GLU A 59 -4.80 9.63 -13.14
CA GLU A 59 -3.74 10.04 -12.22
C GLU A 59 -3.37 8.93 -11.23
N ALA A 60 -4.38 8.26 -10.66
CA ALA A 60 -4.16 7.11 -9.80
C ALA A 60 -3.37 5.99 -10.52
N LEU A 61 -3.72 5.66 -11.76
CA LEU A 61 -3.02 4.65 -12.56
C LEU A 61 -1.58 5.08 -12.89
N LYS A 62 -1.35 6.35 -13.23
CA LYS A 62 0.00 6.89 -13.45
C LYS A 62 0.84 6.77 -12.18
N ARG A 63 0.27 7.10 -11.03
CA ARG A 63 0.95 6.97 -9.74
C ARG A 63 1.25 5.52 -9.40
N GLU A 64 0.28 4.62 -9.54
CA GLU A 64 0.48 3.19 -9.30
C GLU A 64 1.59 2.63 -10.20
N LYS A 65 1.59 2.98 -11.49
CA LYS A 65 2.64 2.58 -12.44
C LYS A 65 4.01 3.13 -12.03
N TRP A 66 4.07 4.38 -11.58
CA TRP A 66 5.29 4.97 -11.05
C TRP A 66 5.78 4.24 -9.79
N LEU A 67 4.90 3.93 -8.84
CA LEU A 67 5.24 3.18 -7.63
C LEU A 67 5.76 1.77 -7.93
N LYS A 68 5.26 1.13 -8.99
CA LYS A 68 5.72 -0.19 -9.46
C LYS A 68 7.04 -0.14 -10.25
N SER A 69 7.50 1.06 -10.66
CA SER A 69 8.77 1.26 -11.36
C SER A 69 9.98 1.08 -10.41
N GLY A 70 11.20 1.02 -10.96
CA GLY A 70 12.42 0.90 -10.15
C GLY A 70 12.56 2.00 -9.09
N VAL A 71 12.39 3.26 -9.51
CA VAL A 71 12.45 4.43 -8.61
C VAL A 71 11.30 4.40 -7.59
N GLY A 72 10.12 3.95 -8.01
CA GLY A 72 8.98 3.78 -7.11
C GLY A 72 9.23 2.72 -6.03
N ARG A 73 9.88 1.61 -6.38
CA ARG A 73 10.27 0.58 -5.41
C ARG A 73 11.31 1.09 -4.41
N GLU A 74 12.26 1.92 -4.84
CA GLU A 74 13.18 2.59 -3.92
C GLU A 74 12.46 3.56 -2.97
N TYR A 75 11.46 4.29 -3.49
CA TYR A 75 10.61 5.14 -2.67
C TYR A 75 9.83 4.32 -1.62
N ILE A 76 9.24 3.19 -2.00
CA ILE A 76 8.56 2.26 -1.08
C ILE A 76 9.52 1.72 -0.03
N LYS A 77 10.74 1.32 -0.43
CA LYS A 77 11.76 0.83 0.50
C LYS A 77 12.11 1.89 1.55
N LYS A 78 12.27 3.15 1.13
CA LYS A 78 12.51 4.28 2.06
C LYS A 78 11.32 4.53 2.99
N LEU A 79 10.09 4.33 2.53
CA LEU A 79 8.91 4.42 3.40
C LEU A 79 8.94 3.36 4.50
N GLY A 80 9.20 2.08 4.17
CA GLY A 80 9.30 1.00 5.15
C GLY A 80 10.48 1.14 6.13
N SER A 81 11.62 1.68 5.67
CA SER A 81 12.76 1.99 6.55
C SER A 81 12.45 3.06 7.60
N ARG A 82 11.53 3.99 7.32
CA ARG A 82 11.08 4.99 8.32
C ARG A 82 10.23 4.37 9.42
N PHE A 83 9.61 3.21 9.20
CA PHE A 83 8.85 2.47 10.21
C PHE A 83 9.71 1.47 11.00
N ASN A 84 10.86 1.05 10.44
CA ASN A 84 11.84 0.18 11.11
C ASN A 84 13.04 0.96 11.68
N SER A 85 12.95 2.29 11.78
CA SER A 85 13.92 3.06 12.55
C SER A 85 13.54 2.90 14.02
N PRO A 86 14.29 2.14 14.86
CA PRO A 86 14.26 2.44 16.28
C PRO A 86 14.65 3.92 16.37
N GLU A 87 13.88 4.68 17.13
CA GLU A 87 14.18 6.07 17.43
C GLU A 87 15.68 6.22 17.67
N ALA A 88 16.34 6.93 16.76
CA ALA A 88 17.68 7.41 17.00
C ALA A 88 17.57 8.44 18.12
N ASN A 89 17.79 8.00 19.36
CA ASN A 89 18.38 8.75 20.46
C ASN A 89 18.91 7.78 21.52
#